data_AF-A9WRQ7-F1
#
_entry.id   AF-A9WRQ7-F1
#
_cell.length_a   1.000
_cell.length_b   1.000
_cell.length_c   1.000
_cell.angle_alpha   90.00
_cell.angle_beta   90.00
_cell.angle_gamma   90.00
#
_symmetry.space_group_name_H-M   'P 1'
#
loop_
_entity.id
_entity.type
_entity.pdbx_description
1 polymer ?
#
loop_
_entity_poly.entity_id
_entity_poly.type
_entity_poly.pdbx_seq_one_letter_code
_entity_poly.pdbx_strand_id
1 'polypeptide(L)'
;MVLMKKLVSGSAVSAALFLALVGCSGGGPAPSSSGGSPSSTQSSASPTPTPVYKPADAKGPAQNVPKPEKPALADEFSEKGLDAFTRYWYAAYNYAVETGDIAVVTQITQSSCSYCNKVLGNIDAQYKAKRWSVGDQILVARAQIANLGFKPASNGAYQMMLQLNLPDATSYKSDGTVGETRAASVANGAIFNAAYQDSKWFVYDIGKIG
;
A
#
# COMPACT_ATOMS: atom_id res chain seq x y z
N MET A 1 -41.08 40.20 -23.30
CA MET A 1 -41.10 40.74 -21.93
C MET A 1 -39.86 40.20 -21.21
N VAL A 2 -38.84 40.96 -20.77
CA VAL A 2 -38.71 42.43 -20.53
C VAL A 2 -39.68 42.92 -19.44
N LEU A 3 -39.34 43.59 -18.33
CA LEU A 3 -38.11 44.22 -17.74
C LEU A 3 -38.15 43.98 -16.18
N MET A 4 -37.25 44.29 -15.22
CA MET A 4 -36.00 45.05 -14.99
C MET A 4 -35.26 44.37 -13.80
N LYS A 5 -33.94 44.35 -13.54
CA LYS A 5 -32.70 45.08 -13.94
C LYS A 5 -32.24 46.30 -13.08
N LYS A 6 -32.05 46.11 -11.76
CA LYS A 6 -31.05 46.83 -10.93
C LYS A 6 -30.11 45.77 -10.29
N LEU A 7 -28.78 45.87 -10.18
CA LEU A 7 -27.76 46.89 -10.48
C LEU A 7 -27.50 47.99 -9.41
N VAL A 8 -26.36 47.84 -8.72
CA VAL A 8 -25.57 48.83 -7.94
C VAL A 8 -24.06 48.48 -8.19
N SER A 9 -23.07 49.32 -7.85
CA SER A 9 -21.65 49.08 -8.18
C SER A 9 -20.62 49.74 -7.23
N GLY A 10 -19.39 49.22 -7.22
CA GLY A 10 -18.16 49.83 -6.64
C GLY A 10 -17.66 49.22 -5.31
N SER A 11 -16.35 49.24 -4.97
CA SER A 11 -15.16 49.58 -5.78
C SER A 11 -13.84 48.99 -5.27
N ALA A 12 -12.99 48.66 -6.26
CA ALA A 12 -11.54 48.50 -6.32
C ALA A 12 -10.58 48.84 -5.13
N VAL A 13 -9.59 47.95 -4.97
CA VAL A 13 -8.13 48.18 -4.83
C VAL A 13 -7.59 49.08 -3.70
N SER A 14 -6.68 48.50 -2.91
CA SER A 14 -5.43 49.17 -2.44
C SER A 14 -4.33 48.12 -2.20
N ALA A 15 -3.07 48.56 -2.28
CA ALA A 15 -1.86 47.75 -2.09
C ALA A 15 -0.84 48.54 -1.24
N ALA A 16 0.38 48.02 -1.10
CA ALA A 16 1.55 48.70 -0.50
C ALA A 16 1.52 48.94 1.03
N LEU A 17 2.65 49.09 1.78
CA LEU A 17 4.02 48.54 1.64
C LEU A 17 4.85 48.83 2.93
N PHE A 18 5.96 48.10 3.12
CA PHE A 18 7.22 48.48 3.83
C PHE A 18 7.38 48.60 5.37
N LEU A 19 8.51 48.02 5.82
CA LEU A 19 9.56 48.42 6.80
C LEU A 19 9.23 48.89 8.24
N ALA A 20 9.87 48.22 9.23
CA ALA A 20 10.86 48.74 10.20
C ALA A 20 11.05 47.73 11.38
N LEU A 21 12.09 47.72 12.23
CA LEU A 21 13.56 47.80 12.15
C LEU A 21 14.07 47.70 13.63
N VAL A 22 15.03 46.81 13.93
CA VAL A 22 16.09 46.91 15.00
C VAL A 22 15.73 47.01 16.50
N GLY A 23 16.44 46.20 17.33
CA GLY A 23 16.85 46.53 18.71
C GLY A 23 16.41 45.54 19.82
N CYS A 24 17.16 45.30 20.91
CA CYS A 24 18.58 45.61 21.19
C CYS A 24 19.15 44.76 22.36
N SER A 25 20.48 44.56 22.35
CA SER A 25 21.46 44.22 23.42
C SER A 25 21.04 43.67 24.80
N GLY A 26 21.82 42.70 25.30
CA GLY A 26 22.00 42.39 26.72
C GLY A 26 23.03 41.26 26.91
N GLY A 27 24.12 41.46 27.69
CA GLY A 27 25.17 40.45 27.79
C GLY A 27 26.18 40.60 28.93
N GLY A 28 26.79 39.46 29.27
CA GLY A 28 27.88 39.28 30.24
C GLY A 28 27.45 38.92 31.67
N PRO A 29 28.34 38.38 32.51
CA PRO A 29 29.69 37.87 32.23
C PRO A 29 29.80 36.33 32.40
N ALA A 30 30.93 35.75 31.99
CA ALA A 30 31.31 34.38 32.34
C ALA A 30 32.23 34.35 33.59
N PRO A 31 32.26 33.23 34.32
CA PRO A 31 33.49 32.74 34.94
C PRO A 31 33.94 31.41 34.29
N SER A 32 35.24 31.26 34.07
CA SER A 32 35.82 30.03 33.51
C SER A 32 35.81 28.88 34.52
N SER A 33 35.37 27.69 34.10
CA SER A 33 35.67 26.43 34.76
C SER A 33 36.25 25.43 33.77
N SER A 34 37.48 24.99 34.03
CA SER A 34 38.22 24.07 33.17
C SER A 34 37.73 22.63 33.37
N GLY A 35 37.15 22.04 32.32
CA GLY A 35 36.85 20.62 32.24
C GLY A 35 37.24 20.11 30.85
N GLY A 36 38.12 19.11 30.78
CA GLY A 36 38.65 18.58 29.52
C GLY A 36 38.21 17.16 29.21
N SER A 37 38.30 16.81 27.93
CA SER A 37 38.10 15.46 27.36
C SER A 37 36.63 14.96 27.29
N PRO A 38 36.28 14.07 26.33
CA PRO A 38 37.03 13.64 25.15
C PRO A 38 36.46 14.17 23.82
N SER A 39 37.21 14.04 22.74
CA SER A 39 36.64 14.08 21.40
C SER A 39 35.65 12.93 21.24
N SER A 40 34.38 13.23 20.99
CA SER A 40 33.41 12.24 20.54
C SER A 40 33.80 11.77 19.14
N THR A 41 34.50 10.63 19.05
CA THR A 41 34.72 9.92 17.79
C THR A 41 33.36 9.49 17.25
N GLN A 42 32.80 10.31 16.36
CA GLN A 42 31.57 10.04 15.66
C GLN A 42 31.85 8.89 14.68
N SER A 43 31.69 7.65 15.17
CA SER A 43 31.74 6.44 14.36
C SER A 43 30.61 6.50 13.34
N SER A 44 30.92 7.05 12.17
CA SER A 44 30.07 6.98 10.99
C SER A 44 29.90 5.50 10.67
N ALA A 45 28.74 4.95 11.02
CA ALA A 45 28.41 3.57 10.75
C ALA A 45 28.36 3.39 9.24
N SER A 46 29.38 2.74 8.68
CA SER A 46 29.40 2.39 7.25
C SER A 46 28.10 1.64 6.94
N PRO A 47 27.31 2.08 5.94
CA PRO A 47 26.01 1.49 5.68
C PRO A 47 26.17 0.03 5.28
N THR A 48 25.70 -0.88 6.14
CA THR A 48 25.60 -2.31 5.81
C THR A 48 24.83 -2.44 4.50
N PRO A 49 25.38 -3.09 3.46
CA PRO A 49 24.71 -3.16 2.16
C PRO A 49 23.38 -3.91 2.30
N THR A 50 22.28 -3.22 2.01
CA THR A 50 20.94 -3.81 2.04
C THR A 50 20.89 -5.01 1.08
N PRO A 51 20.43 -6.20 1.52
CA PRO A 51 20.34 -7.36 0.65
C PRO A 51 19.49 -7.06 -0.60
N VAL A 52 20.07 -7.27 -1.79
CA VAL A 52 19.40 -6.98 -3.06
C VAL A 52 18.31 -8.01 -3.33
N TYR A 53 17.12 -7.54 -3.71
CA TYR A 53 16.00 -8.39 -4.12
C TYR A 53 16.41 -9.33 -5.29
N LYS A 54 16.14 -10.62 -5.12
CA LYS A 54 16.28 -11.65 -6.15
C LYS A 54 14.91 -12.30 -6.37
N PRO A 55 14.35 -12.30 -7.60
CA PRO A 55 13.12 -13.02 -7.89
C PRO A 55 13.28 -14.54 -7.75
N ALA A 56 12.15 -15.22 -7.62
CA ALA A 56 12.09 -16.68 -7.69
C ALA A 56 12.57 -17.18 -9.07
N ASP A 57 13.24 -18.32 -9.10
CA ASP A 57 13.66 -18.99 -10.33
C ASP A 57 13.52 -20.52 -10.20
N ALA A 58 13.94 -21.27 -11.22
CA ALA A 58 13.86 -22.74 -11.21
C ALA A 58 14.76 -23.43 -10.16
N LYS A 59 15.57 -22.68 -9.39
CA LYS A 59 16.46 -23.18 -8.34
C LYS A 59 15.95 -22.85 -6.93
N GLY A 60 14.94 -21.99 -6.78
CA GLY A 60 14.34 -21.67 -5.48
C GLY A 60 13.41 -20.45 -5.45
N PRO A 61 12.76 -20.20 -4.30
CA PRO A 61 11.91 -19.03 -4.07
C PRO A 61 12.69 -17.71 -4.17
N ALA A 62 11.93 -16.61 -4.15
CA ALA A 62 12.50 -15.28 -4.11
C ALA A 62 13.27 -15.03 -2.80
N GLN A 63 14.20 -14.08 -2.83
CA GLN A 63 15.07 -13.74 -1.70
C GLN A 63 15.13 -12.22 -1.56
N ASN A 64 15.21 -11.75 -0.32
CA ASN A 64 15.26 -10.31 0.01
C ASN A 64 14.08 -9.52 -0.58
N VAL A 65 12.90 -10.13 -0.62
CA VAL A 65 11.66 -9.48 -1.09
C VAL A 65 11.34 -8.32 -0.13
N PRO A 66 11.16 -7.08 -0.62
CA PRO A 66 10.83 -5.95 0.23
C PRO A 66 9.43 -6.15 0.84
N LYS A 67 9.32 -5.98 2.16
CA LYS A 67 8.02 -6.04 2.85
C LYS A 67 7.19 -4.82 2.42
N PRO A 68 5.94 -4.99 1.96
CA PRO A 68 5.17 -3.89 1.40
C PRO A 68 4.80 -2.89 2.49
N GLU A 69 5.17 -1.63 2.27
CA GLU A 69 4.81 -0.49 3.11
C GLU A 69 3.39 -0.03 2.79
N LYS A 70 2.62 0.33 3.82
CA LYS A 70 1.24 0.81 3.64
C LYS A 70 1.24 2.32 3.36
N PRO A 71 0.70 2.79 2.23
CA PRO A 71 0.55 4.23 1.99
C PRO A 71 -0.36 4.86 3.06
N ALA A 72 -0.06 6.07 3.54
CA ALA A 72 -0.93 6.77 4.50
C ALA A 72 -2.36 6.97 3.96
N LEU A 73 -2.48 7.21 2.64
CA LEU A 73 -3.74 7.28 1.91
C LEU A 73 -4.60 6.02 2.08
N ALA A 74 -3.99 4.84 2.26
CA ALA A 74 -4.69 3.56 2.43
C ALA A 74 -5.40 3.38 3.80
N ASP A 75 -5.33 4.39 4.68
CA ASP A 75 -6.19 4.50 5.88
C ASP A 75 -7.28 5.60 5.73
N GLU A 76 -7.33 6.34 4.63
CA GLU A 76 -8.36 7.37 4.43
C GLU A 76 -9.72 6.79 4.03
N PHE A 77 -10.80 7.29 4.64
CA PHE A 77 -12.17 7.00 4.22
C PHE A 77 -12.56 7.76 2.93
N SER A 78 -11.94 7.41 1.81
CA SER A 78 -12.19 8.00 0.50
C SER A 78 -12.06 6.97 -0.63
N GLU A 79 -12.60 7.28 -1.81
CA GLU A 79 -12.40 6.46 -3.03
C GLU A 79 -10.92 6.24 -3.34
N LYS A 80 -10.09 7.27 -3.17
CA LYS A 80 -8.64 7.20 -3.35
C LYS A 80 -7.97 6.34 -2.27
N GLY A 81 -8.46 6.42 -1.04
CA GLY A 81 -7.97 5.57 0.05
C GLY A 81 -8.31 4.10 -0.15
N LEU A 82 -9.48 3.79 -0.71
CA LEU A 82 -9.87 2.43 -1.06
C LEU A 82 -9.07 1.88 -2.26
N ASP A 83 -8.74 2.67 -3.28
CA ASP A 83 -7.81 2.24 -4.35
C ASP A 83 -6.40 1.98 -3.77
N ALA A 84 -5.88 2.90 -2.95
CA ALA A 84 -4.59 2.72 -2.28
C ALA A 84 -4.56 1.47 -1.38
N PHE A 85 -5.63 1.21 -0.63
CA PHE A 85 -5.79 -0.01 0.16
C PHE A 85 -5.89 -1.27 -0.69
N THR A 86 -6.66 -1.25 -1.78
CA THR A 86 -6.76 -2.38 -2.72
C THR A 86 -5.39 -2.74 -3.28
N ARG A 87 -4.63 -1.74 -3.75
CA ARG A 87 -3.27 -1.93 -4.25
C ARG A 87 -2.33 -2.45 -3.16
N TYR A 88 -2.43 -1.93 -1.94
CA TYR A 88 -1.67 -2.43 -0.80
C TYR A 88 -1.99 -3.89 -0.46
N TRP A 89 -3.27 -4.29 -0.52
CA TRP A 89 -3.67 -5.69 -0.30
C TRP A 89 -3.06 -6.64 -1.33
N TYR A 90 -3.08 -6.29 -2.62
CA TYR A 90 -2.44 -7.10 -3.65
C TYR A 90 -0.90 -7.12 -3.52
N ALA A 91 -0.28 -6.03 -3.05
CA ALA A 91 1.15 -6.03 -2.73
C ALA A 91 1.48 -6.97 -1.55
N ALA A 92 0.65 -6.97 -0.50
CA ALA A 92 0.76 -7.88 0.64
C ALA A 92 0.49 -9.35 0.26
N TYR A 93 -0.45 -9.59 -0.66
CA TYR A 93 -0.72 -10.90 -1.24
C TYR A 93 0.49 -11.41 -2.06
N ASN A 94 1.05 -10.59 -2.95
CA ASN A 94 2.21 -10.97 -3.76
C ASN A 94 3.44 -11.23 -2.87
N TYR A 95 3.68 -10.39 -1.86
CA TYR A 95 4.73 -10.63 -0.85
C TYR A 95 4.59 -11.99 -0.17
N ALA A 96 3.36 -12.39 0.19
CA ALA A 96 3.09 -13.71 0.74
C ALA A 96 3.34 -14.85 -0.27
N VAL A 97 2.96 -14.68 -1.54
CA VAL A 97 3.27 -15.64 -2.62
C VAL A 97 4.78 -15.83 -2.81
N GLU A 98 5.58 -14.76 -2.67
CA GLU A 98 7.02 -14.77 -2.91
C GLU A 98 7.89 -15.17 -1.70
N THR A 99 7.35 -15.12 -0.48
CA THR A 99 8.10 -15.38 0.77
C THR A 99 7.51 -16.47 1.67
N GLY A 100 6.22 -16.75 1.56
CA GLY A 100 5.44 -17.51 2.53
C GLY A 100 4.96 -16.71 3.76
N ASP A 101 5.39 -15.46 3.97
CA ASP A 101 4.90 -14.61 5.06
C ASP A 101 3.51 -14.05 4.75
N ILE A 102 2.47 -14.83 5.09
CA ILE A 102 1.06 -14.41 5.00
C ILE A 102 0.65 -13.36 6.04
N ALA A 103 1.50 -13.00 7.01
CA ALA A 103 1.06 -12.23 8.17
C ALA A 103 0.56 -10.82 7.81
N VAL A 104 1.22 -10.15 6.85
CA VAL A 104 0.84 -8.80 6.42
C VAL A 104 -0.56 -8.78 5.80
N VAL A 105 -0.81 -9.68 4.85
CA VAL A 105 -2.11 -9.77 4.15
C VAL A 105 -3.20 -10.32 5.07
N THR A 106 -2.87 -11.22 6.00
CA THR A 106 -3.81 -11.69 7.04
C THR A 106 -4.26 -10.53 7.95
N GLN A 107 -3.36 -9.63 8.37
CA GLN A 107 -3.70 -8.50 9.27
C GLN A 107 -4.70 -7.50 8.68
N ILE A 108 -4.85 -7.47 7.35
CA ILE A 108 -5.79 -6.58 6.62
C ILE A 108 -6.96 -7.34 5.96
N THR A 109 -7.13 -8.62 6.30
CA THR A 109 -8.17 -9.50 5.78
C THR A 109 -9.06 -9.97 6.93
N GLN A 110 -10.37 -9.83 6.81
CA GLN A 110 -11.29 -10.33 7.84
C GLN A 110 -11.41 -11.86 7.77
N SER A 111 -11.67 -12.48 8.92
CA SER A 111 -11.93 -13.93 9.02
C SER A 111 -13.13 -14.38 8.18
N SER A 112 -14.07 -13.47 7.89
CA SER A 112 -15.20 -13.66 6.99
C SER A 112 -14.82 -13.88 5.52
N CYS A 113 -13.65 -13.42 5.05
CA CYS A 113 -13.23 -13.64 3.65
C CYS A 113 -12.76 -15.09 3.45
N SER A 114 -13.72 -16.01 3.35
CA SER A 114 -13.48 -17.45 3.16
C SER A 114 -12.58 -17.74 1.95
N TYR A 115 -12.76 -17.01 0.84
CA TYR A 115 -11.88 -17.14 -0.33
C TYR A 115 -10.45 -16.68 -0.02
N CYS A 116 -10.26 -15.49 0.54
CA CYS A 116 -8.93 -14.97 0.92
C CYS A 116 -8.21 -15.96 1.83
N ASN A 117 -8.85 -16.36 2.93
CA ASN A 117 -8.25 -17.20 3.97
C ASN A 117 -7.92 -18.61 3.43
N LYS A 118 -8.71 -19.14 2.48
CA LYS A 118 -8.37 -20.38 1.76
C LYS A 118 -7.13 -20.24 0.89
N VAL A 119 -6.96 -19.13 0.16
CA VAL A 119 -5.77 -18.93 -0.69
C VAL A 119 -4.53 -18.66 0.17
N LEU A 120 -4.63 -17.88 1.24
CA LEU A 120 -3.52 -17.66 2.18
C LEU A 120 -3.11 -18.97 2.88
N GLY A 121 -4.06 -19.80 3.30
CA GLY A 121 -3.78 -21.14 3.84
C GLY A 121 -3.09 -22.07 2.83
N ASN A 122 -3.42 -21.97 1.54
CA ASN A 122 -2.70 -22.69 0.48
C ASN A 122 -1.25 -22.21 0.32
N ILE A 123 -0.99 -20.90 0.41
CA ILE A 123 0.38 -20.34 0.34
C ILE A 123 1.23 -20.89 1.50
N ASP A 124 0.74 -20.78 2.74
CA ASP A 124 1.39 -21.31 3.93
C ASP A 124 1.67 -22.82 3.84
N ALA A 125 0.70 -23.62 3.38
CA ALA A 125 0.86 -25.05 3.18
C ALA A 125 1.93 -25.40 2.12
N GLN A 126 2.01 -24.63 1.03
CA GLN A 126 2.99 -24.83 -0.04
C GLN A 126 4.41 -24.50 0.44
N TYR A 127 4.61 -23.39 1.17
CA TYR A 127 5.91 -23.06 1.75
C TYR A 127 6.34 -24.05 2.84
N LYS A 128 5.40 -24.55 3.67
CA LYS A 128 5.67 -25.66 4.61
C LYS A 128 6.09 -26.96 3.89
N ALA A 129 5.55 -27.21 2.70
CA ALA A 129 5.97 -28.30 1.81
C ALA A 129 7.28 -28.00 1.02
N LYS A 130 7.96 -26.87 1.28
CA LYS A 130 9.14 -26.37 0.57
C LYS A 130 8.92 -26.19 -0.94
N ARG A 131 7.72 -25.76 -1.33
CA ARG A 131 7.31 -25.46 -2.71
C ARG A 131 7.28 -23.95 -2.92
N TRP A 132 7.51 -23.52 -4.17
CA TRP A 132 7.47 -22.12 -4.56
C TRP A 132 6.85 -21.97 -5.96
N SER A 133 6.56 -20.73 -6.34
CA SER A 133 6.13 -20.37 -7.71
C SER A 133 7.04 -19.30 -8.29
N VAL A 134 7.17 -19.30 -9.61
CA VAL A 134 7.75 -18.22 -10.42
C VAL A 134 6.61 -17.58 -11.21
N GLY A 135 6.53 -16.25 -11.24
CA GLY A 135 5.56 -15.49 -12.06
C GLY A 135 4.16 -15.25 -11.45
N ASP A 136 3.79 -15.93 -10.37
CA ASP A 136 2.42 -15.96 -9.80
C ASP A 136 1.98 -14.67 -9.04
N GLN A 137 2.51 -13.51 -9.44
CA GLN A 137 2.25 -12.18 -8.89
C GLN A 137 1.02 -11.55 -9.57
N ILE A 138 -0.01 -11.15 -8.81
CA ILE A 138 -1.22 -10.52 -9.37
C ILE A 138 -0.99 -9.00 -9.55
N LEU A 139 -1.27 -8.47 -10.74
CA LEU A 139 -1.07 -7.05 -11.08
C LEU A 139 -2.40 -6.31 -11.25
N VAL A 140 -2.65 -5.28 -10.43
CA VAL A 140 -3.86 -4.44 -10.48
C VAL A 140 -3.78 -3.41 -11.61
N ALA A 141 -4.09 -3.86 -12.84
CA ALA A 141 -3.99 -3.07 -14.06
C ALA A 141 -4.99 -1.90 -14.11
N ARG A 142 -6.24 -2.13 -13.68
CA ARG A 142 -7.23 -1.06 -13.42
C ARG A 142 -8.04 -1.38 -12.17
N ALA A 143 -8.46 -0.33 -11.49
CA ALA A 143 -9.31 -0.38 -10.31
C ALA A 143 -10.19 0.88 -10.31
N GLN A 144 -11.48 0.72 -10.05
CA GLN A 144 -12.49 1.79 -10.02
C GLN A 144 -13.61 1.41 -9.06
N ILE A 145 -14.30 2.39 -8.47
CA ILE A 145 -15.48 2.11 -7.65
C ILE A 145 -16.60 1.50 -8.50
N ALA A 146 -17.24 0.44 -8.00
CA ALA A 146 -18.36 -0.21 -8.68
C ALA A 146 -19.70 0.56 -8.51
N ASN A 147 -19.88 1.29 -7.41
CA ASN A 147 -21.12 1.98 -7.05
C ASN A 147 -21.02 3.50 -7.24
N LEU A 148 -21.90 4.07 -8.07
CA LEU A 148 -21.91 5.52 -8.37
C LEU A 148 -21.95 6.39 -7.10
N GLY A 149 -20.94 7.26 -6.96
CA GLY A 149 -20.84 8.24 -5.88
C GLY A 149 -20.31 7.72 -4.54
N PHE A 150 -19.41 6.72 -4.57
CA PHE A 150 -18.71 6.18 -3.40
C PHE A 150 -19.66 5.74 -2.26
N LYS A 151 -20.51 4.75 -2.57
CA LYS A 151 -21.51 4.21 -1.63
C LYS A 151 -21.29 2.72 -1.36
N PRO A 152 -21.56 2.25 -0.13
CA PRO A 152 -21.52 0.83 0.18
C PRO A 152 -22.65 0.09 -0.55
N ALA A 153 -22.44 -1.19 -0.80
CA ALA A 153 -23.48 -2.11 -1.24
C ALA A 153 -24.45 -2.45 -0.07
N SER A 154 -25.49 -3.25 -0.35
CA SER A 154 -26.50 -3.65 0.64
C SER A 154 -25.95 -4.45 1.82
N ASN A 155 -24.77 -5.04 1.70
CA ASN A 155 -24.03 -5.73 2.78
C ASN A 155 -23.11 -4.79 3.59
N GLY A 156 -23.11 -3.49 3.31
CA GLY A 156 -22.25 -2.49 3.97
C GLY A 156 -20.84 -2.37 3.41
N ALA A 157 -20.42 -3.24 2.48
CA ALA A 157 -19.08 -3.21 1.91
C ALA A 157 -18.96 -2.17 0.77
N TYR A 158 -17.84 -1.47 0.72
CA TYR A 158 -17.43 -0.67 -0.42
C TYR A 158 -16.76 -1.58 -1.45
N GLN A 159 -17.09 -1.37 -2.73
CA GLN A 159 -16.74 -2.29 -3.80
C GLN A 159 -15.87 -1.62 -4.87
N MET A 160 -14.68 -2.18 -5.09
CA MET A 160 -13.84 -1.86 -6.25
C MET A 160 -14.02 -2.94 -7.32
N MET A 161 -14.31 -2.52 -8.55
CA MET A 161 -14.25 -3.37 -9.74
C MET A 161 -12.83 -3.31 -10.32
N LEU A 162 -12.20 -4.47 -10.47
CA LEU A 162 -10.80 -4.60 -10.87
C LEU A 162 -10.67 -5.25 -12.25
N GLN A 163 -9.66 -4.79 -12.99
CA GLN A 163 -8.99 -5.57 -14.02
C GLN A 163 -7.65 -6.01 -13.45
N LEU A 164 -7.48 -7.32 -13.30
CA LEU A 164 -6.24 -7.94 -12.85
C LEU A 164 -5.54 -8.58 -14.05
N ASN A 165 -4.25 -8.28 -14.24
CA ASN A 165 -3.40 -9.06 -15.12
C ASN A 165 -2.72 -10.15 -14.27
N LEU A 166 -2.82 -11.40 -14.70
CA LEU A 166 -2.18 -12.56 -14.09
C LEU A 166 -1.09 -13.02 -15.09
N PRO A 167 0.20 -12.91 -14.77
CA PRO A 167 1.27 -13.43 -15.62
C PRO A 167 1.18 -14.94 -15.78
N ASP A 168 2.00 -15.50 -16.66
CA ASP A 168 2.26 -16.93 -16.67
C ASP A 168 3.01 -17.32 -15.39
N ALA A 169 2.64 -18.47 -14.83
CA ALA A 169 3.11 -18.90 -13.53
C ALA A 169 3.53 -20.37 -13.59
N THR A 170 4.70 -20.71 -13.04
CA THR A 170 5.14 -22.11 -12.90
C THR A 170 5.46 -22.41 -11.45
N SER A 171 4.81 -23.42 -10.90
CA SER A 171 5.07 -23.93 -9.56
C SER A 171 6.13 -25.02 -9.58
N TYR A 172 6.89 -25.11 -8.50
CA TYR A 172 7.96 -26.09 -8.30
C TYR A 172 7.68 -26.96 -7.07
N LYS A 173 8.18 -28.18 -7.08
CA LYS A 173 8.19 -29.09 -5.93
C LYS A 173 9.51 -28.92 -5.15
N SER A 174 9.57 -29.51 -3.96
CA SER A 174 10.73 -29.44 -3.06
C SER A 174 12.01 -30.12 -3.58
N ASP A 175 11.89 -30.91 -4.65
CA ASP A 175 12.99 -31.52 -5.41
C ASP A 175 13.42 -30.69 -6.64
N GLY A 176 12.81 -29.51 -6.86
CA GLY A 176 13.03 -28.67 -8.03
C GLY A 176 12.29 -29.13 -9.30
N THR A 177 11.49 -30.20 -9.25
CA THR A 177 10.69 -30.62 -10.41
C THR A 177 9.48 -29.69 -10.61
N VAL A 178 9.12 -29.46 -11.87
CA VAL A 178 7.94 -28.65 -12.24
C VAL A 178 6.65 -29.30 -11.73
N GLY A 179 5.73 -28.46 -11.26
CA GLY A 179 4.37 -28.82 -10.83
C GLY A 179 3.32 -28.39 -11.85
N GLU A 180 2.36 -27.59 -11.42
CA GLU A 180 1.41 -26.89 -12.29
C GLU A 180 2.08 -25.68 -12.96
N THR A 181 1.79 -25.47 -14.24
CA THR A 181 2.04 -24.22 -14.98
C THR A 181 0.71 -23.65 -15.45
N ARG A 182 0.50 -22.34 -15.25
CA ARG A 182 -0.60 -21.55 -15.83
C ARG A 182 -0.06 -20.61 -16.90
N ALA A 183 -0.81 -20.47 -17.99
CA ALA A 183 -0.60 -19.41 -18.97
C ALA A 183 -1.11 -18.06 -18.43
N ALA A 184 -0.53 -16.96 -18.93
CA ALA A 184 -0.96 -15.61 -18.61
C ALA A 184 -2.44 -15.38 -18.97
N SER A 185 -3.15 -14.59 -18.16
CA SER A 185 -4.57 -14.29 -18.33
C SER A 185 -4.96 -12.93 -17.76
N VAL A 186 -6.18 -12.47 -18.06
CA VAL A 186 -6.74 -11.22 -17.52
C VAL A 186 -8.08 -11.51 -16.87
N ALA A 187 -8.20 -11.23 -15.57
CA ALA A 187 -9.47 -11.27 -14.86
C ALA A 187 -10.11 -9.88 -14.90
N ASN A 188 -11.06 -9.70 -15.82
CA ASN A 188 -11.90 -8.51 -15.90
C ASN A 188 -13.09 -8.64 -14.94
N GLY A 189 -13.39 -7.59 -14.18
CA GLY A 189 -14.57 -7.57 -13.30
C GLY A 189 -14.43 -8.41 -12.04
N ALA A 190 -13.22 -8.56 -11.50
CA ALA A 190 -13.07 -9.06 -10.13
C ALA A 190 -13.59 -7.99 -9.15
N ILE A 191 -14.40 -8.41 -8.17
CA ILE A 191 -15.01 -7.49 -7.18
C ILE A 191 -14.27 -7.64 -5.86
N PHE A 192 -13.64 -6.57 -5.42
CA PHE A 192 -12.92 -6.47 -4.16
C PHE A 192 -13.81 -5.71 -3.16
N ASN A 193 -14.27 -6.40 -2.12
CA ASN A 193 -15.20 -5.88 -1.11
C ASN A 193 -14.43 -5.52 0.16
N ALA A 194 -14.43 -4.25 0.54
CA ALA A 194 -13.78 -3.77 1.76
C ALA A 194 -14.78 -3.13 2.72
N ALA A 195 -14.57 -3.33 4.02
CA ALA A 195 -15.25 -2.60 5.09
C ALA A 195 -14.29 -1.58 5.71
N TYR A 196 -14.80 -0.43 6.16
CA TYR A 196 -14.04 0.56 6.92
C TYR A 196 -14.43 0.51 8.39
N GLN A 197 -13.47 0.21 9.26
CA GLN A 197 -13.66 -0.03 10.70
C GLN A 197 -12.42 0.53 11.45
N ASP A 198 -12.62 1.17 12.60
CA ASP A 198 -11.54 1.70 13.45
C ASP A 198 -10.46 2.52 12.71
N SER A 199 -10.92 3.39 11.81
CA SER A 199 -10.12 4.23 10.90
C SER A 199 -9.16 3.46 9.98
N LYS A 200 -9.56 2.26 9.56
CA LYS A 200 -8.80 1.39 8.65
C LYS A 200 -9.73 0.65 7.69
N TRP A 201 -9.22 0.31 6.51
CA TRP A 201 -9.88 -0.63 5.60
C TRP A 201 -9.49 -2.08 5.92
N PHE A 202 -10.44 -3.00 5.73
CA PHE A 202 -10.23 -4.45 5.80
C PHE A 202 -10.95 -5.15 4.64
N VAL A 203 -10.35 -6.18 4.06
CA VAL A 203 -11.01 -7.00 3.04
C VAL A 203 -12.02 -7.93 3.69
N TYR A 204 -13.28 -7.82 3.26
CA TYR A 204 -14.39 -8.65 3.71
C TYR A 204 -14.64 -9.85 2.76
N ASP A 205 -14.53 -9.63 1.46
CA ASP A 205 -14.72 -10.66 0.43
C ASP A 205 -14.02 -10.30 -0.89
N ILE A 206 -13.60 -11.31 -1.67
CA ILE A 206 -13.12 -11.14 -3.05
C ILE A 206 -13.91 -12.08 -3.95
N GLY A 207 -14.81 -11.50 -4.75
CA GLY A 207 -15.75 -12.22 -5.60
C GLY A 207 -15.48 -12.03 -7.10
N LYS A 208 -16.21 -12.79 -7.91
CA LYS A 208 -16.45 -12.47 -9.32
C LYS A 208 -17.77 -11.71 -9.44
N ILE A 209 -17.96 -10.99 -10.53
CA ILE A 209 -19.33 -10.70 -11.03
C ILE A 209 -20.04 -12.05 -11.23
N GLY A 210 -21.28 -12.14 -10.72
CA GLY A 210 -22.24 -13.21 -11.01
C GLY A 210 -23.15 -12.83 -12.16
#